data_AF-A0A377E5F8-F1
#
_entry.id   AF-A0A377E5F8-F1
#
_cell.length_a   1.000
_cell.length_b   1.000
_cell.length_c   1.000
_cell.angle_alpha   90.00
_cell.angle_beta   90.00
_cell.angle_gamma   90.00
#
_symmetry.space_group_name_H-M   'P 1'
#
loop_
_entity.id
_entity.type
_entity.pdbx_description
1 polymer ?
#
loop_
_entity_poly.entity_id
_entity_poly.type
_entity_poly.pdbx_seq_one_letter_code
_entity_poly.pdbx_strand_id
1 'polypeptide(L)' 'MVRGGPILLDEHVVIQGESRITGAVIIENHVELTDHAVVEAFDGDTVHVRGPKVINGEERITRTPLAGLL' A
#
# COMPACT_ATOMS: atom_id res chain seq x y z
N MET A 1 -2.57 -9.33 5.85
CA MET A 1 -4.03 -9.20 6.07
C MET A 1 -4.57 -8.06 5.20
N VAL A 2 -5.64 -8.30 4.43
CA VAL A 2 -6.28 -7.28 3.57
C VAL A 2 -7.74 -7.13 4.02
N ARG A 3 -8.21 -5.92 4.35
CA ARG A 3 -9.58 -5.68 4.86
C ARG A 3 -10.10 -4.26 4.61
N GLY A 4 -11.42 -4.06 4.66
CA GLY A 4 -12.06 -2.77 4.35
C GLY A 4 -12.25 -2.57 2.84
N GLY A 5 -12.39 -1.33 2.38
CA GLY A 5 -12.33 -1.03 0.94
C GLY A 5 -13.22 0.10 0.44
N PRO A 6 -13.11 0.44 -0.86
CA PRO A 6 -12.61 -0.42 -1.95
C PRO A 6 -11.09 -0.65 -1.99
N ILE A 7 -10.64 -1.88 -2.33
CA ILE A 7 -9.22 -2.22 -2.49
C ILE A 7 -8.96 -2.70 -3.92
N LEU A 8 -7.98 -2.11 -4.60
CA LEU A 8 -7.48 -2.51 -5.92
C LEU A 8 -6.00 -2.89 -5.83
N LEU A 9 -5.66 -4.06 -6.36
CA LEU A 9 -4.30 -4.55 -6.51
C LEU A 9 -4.11 -4.95 -7.98
N ASP A 10 -3.21 -4.30 -8.69
CA ASP A 10 -3.06 -4.50 -10.13
C ASP A 10 -1.60 -4.40 -10.60
N GLU A 11 -1.29 -4.90 -11.80
CA GLU A 11 0.01 -4.71 -12.45
C GLU A 11 1.22 -5.14 -11.58
N HIS A 12 1.34 -6.44 -11.30
CA HIS A 12 2.48 -7.06 -10.60
C HIS A 12 2.67 -6.61 -9.14
N VAL A 13 1.62 -6.70 -8.33
CA VAL A 13 1.70 -6.48 -6.88
C VAL A 13 1.97 -7.79 -6.14
N VAL A 14 2.96 -7.77 -5.25
CA VAL A 14 3.30 -8.89 -4.36
C VAL A 14 3.06 -8.47 -2.92
N ILE A 15 2.24 -9.24 -2.19
CA ILE A 15 1.97 -9.02 -0.76
C ILE A 15 2.38 -10.29 -0.01
N GLN A 16 3.34 -10.14 0.91
CA GLN A 16 3.92 -11.24 1.68
C GLN A 16 4.14 -10.81 3.14
N GLY A 17 4.58 -11.76 3.98
CA GLY A 17 4.82 -11.53 5.41
C GLY A 17 3.53 -11.30 6.22
N GLU A 18 3.67 -10.55 7.30
CA GLU A 18 2.60 -10.09 8.19
C GLU A 18 2.03 -8.72 7.80
N SER A 19 2.32 -8.27 6.57
CA SER A 19 1.90 -6.98 6.05
C SER A 19 0.38 -6.77 6.08
N ARG A 20 -0.05 -5.51 6.20
CA ARG A 20 -1.46 -5.15 6.41
C ARG A 20 -1.91 -4.08 5.44
N ILE A 21 -3.04 -4.32 4.78
CA ILE A 21 -3.74 -3.35 3.93
C ILE A 21 -5.13 -3.12 4.51
N THR A 22 -5.47 -1.88 4.86
CA THR A 22 -6.79 -1.52 5.41
C THR A 22 -7.37 -0.28 4.74
N GLY A 23 -8.68 -0.27 4.50
CA GLY A 23 -9.41 0.91 3.99
C GLY A 23 -9.42 1.01 2.46
N ALA A 24 -9.75 2.19 1.93
CA ALA A 24 -9.76 2.45 0.49
C ALA A 24 -8.34 2.60 -0.07
N VAL A 25 -7.80 1.55 -0.69
CA VAL A 25 -6.38 1.48 -1.09
C VAL A 25 -6.24 1.00 -2.52
N ILE A 26 -5.43 1.70 -3.31
CA ILE A 26 -5.02 1.30 -4.66
C ILE A 26 -3.51 1.03 -4.63
N ILE A 27 -3.09 -0.17 -4.99
CA ILE A 27 -1.68 -0.52 -5.14
C ILE A 27 -1.48 -1.07 -6.55
N GLU A 28 -0.55 -0.49 -7.31
CA GLU A 28 -0.31 -0.91 -8.69
C GLU A 28 1.13 -0.69 -9.15
N ASN A 29 1.45 -1.31 -10.29
CA ASN A 29 2.70 -1.12 -11.05
C ASN A 29 3.96 -1.53 -10.29
N HIS A 30 4.16 -2.82 -10.08
CA HIS A 30 5.38 -3.42 -9.51
C HIS A 30 5.66 -2.94 -8.06
N VAL A 31 4.69 -3.18 -7.17
CA VAL A 31 4.85 -2.91 -5.73
C VAL A 31 5.00 -4.21 -4.97
N GLU A 32 6.02 -4.28 -4.11
CA GLU A 32 6.19 -5.36 -3.14
C GLU A 32 5.93 -4.83 -1.73
N LEU A 33 5.03 -5.48 -1.00
CA LEU A 33 4.72 -5.21 0.40
C LEU A 33 5.07 -6.46 1.22
N THR A 34 6.01 -6.34 2.16
CA THR A 34 6.55 -7.48 2.92
C THR A 34 6.74 -7.16 4.42
N ASP A 35 7.27 -8.12 5.18
CA ASP A 35 7.50 -8.05 6.63
C ASP A 35 6.25 -7.65 7.42
N HIS A 36 6.29 -6.56 8.20
CA HIS A 36 5.16 -6.05 9.00
C HIS A 36 4.61 -4.72 8.43
N ALA A 37 4.94 -4.39 7.19
CA ALA A 37 4.58 -3.11 6.59
C ALA A 37 3.06 -2.91 6.50
N VAL A 38 2.63 -1.66 6.65
CA VAL A 38 1.22 -1.27 6.70
C VAL A 38 0.90 -0.23 5.62
N VAL A 39 -0.16 -0.46 4.86
CA VAL A 39 -0.82 0.54 4.01
C VAL A 39 -2.24 0.72 4.51
N GLU A 40 -2.60 1.91 4.96
CA GLU A 40 -3.90 2.17 5.59
C GLU A 40 -4.50 3.47 5.09
N ALA A 41 -5.75 3.43 4.64
CA ALA A 41 -6.56 4.61 4.37
C ALA A 41 -7.60 4.79 5.48
N PHE A 42 -7.72 6.01 5.99
CA PHE A 42 -8.74 6.40 6.97
C PHE A 42 -10.04 6.82 6.28
N ASP A 43 -11.12 6.90 7.05
CA ASP A 43 -12.47 7.16 6.54
C ASP A 43 -12.53 8.41 5.64
N GLY A 44 -13.01 8.23 4.42
CA GLY A 44 -13.15 9.29 3.42
C GLY A 44 -11.91 9.54 2.56
N ASP A 45 -10.75 8.95 2.90
CA ASP A 45 -9.52 9.06 2.12
C ASP A 45 -9.29 7.85 1.22
N THR A 46 -8.41 8.01 0.23
CA THR A 46 -7.87 6.92 -0.58
C THR A 46 -6.36 7.02 -0.63
N VAL A 47 -5.67 5.90 -0.35
CA VAL A 47 -4.22 5.80 -0.48
C VAL A 47 -3.88 5.11 -1.80
N HIS A 48 -3.16 5.82 -2.68
CA HIS A 48 -2.66 5.28 -3.93
C HIS A 48 -1.15 5.07 -3.84
N VAL A 49 -0.72 3.82 -3.94
CA VAL A 49 0.68 3.43 -4.01
C VAL A 49 0.97 2.95 -5.42
N ARG A 50 1.89 3.62 -6.10
CA ARG A 50 2.33 3.24 -7.44
C ARG A 50 3.82 2.97 -7.46
N GLY A 51 4.22 1.82 -8.00
CA GLY A 51 5.62 1.43 -8.08
C GLY A 51 6.35 1.95 -9.34
N PRO A 52 7.59 1.49 -9.57
CA PRO A 52 8.26 0.41 -8.83
C PRO A 52 8.59 0.81 -7.39
N LYS A 53 8.19 -0.02 -6.42
CA LYS A 53 8.40 0.28 -4.99
C LYS A 53 8.44 -0.98 -4.13
N VAL A 54 9.36 -1.02 -3.17
CA VAL A 54 9.34 -1.99 -2.06
C VAL A 54 8.93 -1.24 -0.80
N ILE A 55 7.99 -1.79 -0.04
CA ILE A 55 7.56 -1.30 1.27
C ILE A 55 7.74 -2.47 2.24
N ASN A 56 8.64 -2.33 3.20
CA ASN A 56 9.09 -3.45 4.05
C ASN A 56 9.30 -3.05 5.51
N GLY A 57 9.83 -3.97 6.32
CA GLY A 57 10.05 -3.78 7.74
C GLY A 57 8.78 -3.33 8.48
N GLU A 58 8.87 -2.17 9.11
CA GLU A 58 7.80 -1.53 9.89
C GLU A 58 7.23 -0.28 9.19
N GLU A 59 7.47 -0.11 7.87
CA GLU A 59 6.99 1.05 7.12
C GLU A 59 5.46 1.19 7.20
N ARG A 60 4.99 2.44 7.33
CA ARG A 60 3.57 2.78 7.42
C ARG A 60 3.20 3.86 6.41
N ILE A 61 2.44 3.48 5.39
CA ILE A 61 1.89 4.38 4.38
C ILE A 61 0.44 4.68 4.72
N THR A 62 0.18 5.88 5.22
CA THR A 62 -1.18 6.33 5.59
C THR A 62 -1.75 7.39 4.64
N ARG A 63 -0.96 7.80 3.64
CA ARG A 63 -1.29 8.79 2.61
C ARG A 63 -0.60 8.42 1.31
N THR A 64 -1.18 8.82 0.17
CA THR A 64 -0.57 8.68 -1.16
C THR A 64 0.85 9.27 -1.17
N PRO A 65 1.90 8.47 -1.40
CA PRO A 65 3.27 8.97 -1.51
C PRO A 65 3.38 9.91 -2.72
N LEU A 66 3.76 11.16 -2.47
CA LEU A 66 4.06 12.10 -3.54
C LEU A 66 5.49 11.84 -4.02
N ALA A 67 5.63 11.22 -5.19
CA ALA A 67 6.94 11.03 -5.81
C ALA A 67 7.54 12.39 -6.19
N GLY A 68 8.83 12.60 -5.89
CA GLY A 68 9.61 13.72 -6.43
C GLY A 68 9.44 15.09 -5.77
N LEU A 69 8.86 15.17 -4.57
CA LEU A 69 8.89 16.41 -3.79
C LEU A 69 10.11 16.43 -2.85
N LEU A 70 11.23 16.85 -3.48
CA LEU A 70 12.55 17.25 -2.96
C LEU A 70 13.42 16.16 -2.31
#